data_AF-A0A4Q2RT02-F1
#
_entry.id   AF-A0A4Q2RT02-F1
#
_cell.length_a   1.000
_cell.length_b   1.000
_cell.length_c   1.000
_cell.angle_alpha   90.00
_cell.angle_beta   90.00
_cell.angle_gamma   90.00
#
_symmetry.space_group_name_H-M   'P 1'
#
loop_
_entity.id
_entity.type
_entity.pdbx_description
1 polymer ?
#
loop_
_entity_poly.entity_id
_entity_poly.type
_entity_poly.pdbx_seq_one_letter_code
_entity_poly.pdbx_strand_id
1 'polypeptide(L)'
;MSNAVPERIFHIATASEWRTTLETGTYTTSTVGRTLAEEGFIHASRRDQVQGVFDRYYRSLREDLVLLTIDPALLTSEVRVDPVGEDTYPHVYGPINRSAVVDAVPLSRTGQPETILSLWIKGMATRMGIALLVMLVVAAVVWAVALRG
;
A
#
# COMPACT_ATOMS: atom_id res chain seq x y z
N MET A 1 -28.14 5.75 -6.50
CA MET A 1 -26.88 5.19 -5.99
C MET A 1 -27.14 4.70 -4.58
N SER A 2 -26.78 3.47 -4.21
CA SER A 2 -27.09 2.95 -2.87
C SER A 2 -26.18 3.60 -1.84
N ASN A 3 -26.76 4.19 -0.78
CA ASN A 3 -26.03 4.67 0.39
C ASN A 3 -25.67 3.54 1.38
N ALA A 4 -25.72 2.28 0.92
CA ALA A 4 -25.40 1.12 1.73
C ALA A 4 -23.88 0.96 1.83
N VAL A 5 -23.40 0.64 3.03
CA VAL A 5 -21.99 0.33 3.25
C VAL A 5 -21.62 -0.92 2.44
N PRO A 6 -20.57 -0.87 1.60
CA PRO A 6 -20.10 -2.03 0.85
C PRO A 6 -19.61 -3.16 1.77
N GLU A 7 -19.63 -4.40 1.30
CA GLU A 7 -19.04 -5.53 2.05
C GLU A 7 -17.54 -5.35 2.32
N ARG A 8 -16.82 -4.67 1.41
CA ARG A 8 -15.40 -4.36 1.53
C ARG A 8 -15.15 -2.90 1.18
N ILE A 9 -14.37 -2.22 2.01
CA ILE A 9 -13.86 -0.88 1.71
C ILE A 9 -12.34 -0.92 1.67
N PHE A 10 -11.75 0.05 0.96
CA PHE A 10 -10.33 0.06 0.68
C PHE A 10 -9.70 1.37 1.15
N HIS A 11 -8.50 1.29 1.72
CA HIS A 11 -7.72 2.46 2.14
C HIS A 11 -6.28 2.32 1.66
N ILE A 12 -5.70 3.40 1.15
CA ILE A 12 -4.28 3.43 0.75
C ILE A 12 -3.48 4.04 1.91
N ALA A 13 -2.59 3.25 2.49
CA ALA A 13 -1.69 3.66 3.56
C ALA A 13 -0.25 3.68 3.08
N THR A 14 0.64 4.40 3.78
CA THR A 14 2.07 4.12 3.64
C THR A 14 2.39 2.77 4.29
N ALA A 15 3.35 2.05 3.73
CA ALA A 15 3.83 0.80 4.31
C ALA A 15 4.44 1.01 5.70
N SER A 16 4.94 2.21 5.99
CA SER A 16 5.47 2.60 7.30
C SER A 16 4.38 2.67 8.36
N GLU A 17 3.33 3.45 8.10
CA GLU A 17 2.20 3.60 9.04
C GLU A 17 1.48 2.28 9.26
N TRP A 18 1.30 1.49 8.20
CA TRP A 18 0.70 0.17 8.34
C TRP A 18 1.51 -0.74 9.27
N ARG A 19 2.84 -0.72 9.19
CA ARG A 19 3.71 -1.50 10.08
C ARG A 19 3.54 -1.07 11.54
N THR A 20 3.49 0.25 11.80
CA THR A 20 3.22 0.76 13.14
C THR A 20 1.87 0.26 13.67
N THR A 21 0.84 0.21 12.83
CA THR A 21 -0.46 -0.38 13.21
C THR A 21 -0.38 -1.88 13.57
N LEU A 22 0.55 -2.65 12.99
CA LEU A 22 0.74 -4.04 13.41
C LEU A 22 1.21 -4.14 14.86
N GLU A 23 1.92 -3.13 15.36
CA GLU A 23 2.44 -3.07 16.73
C GLU A 23 1.43 -2.43 17.69
N THR A 24 0.77 -1.35 17.28
CA THR A 24 -0.18 -0.59 18.13
C THR A 24 -1.60 -1.15 18.10
N GLY A 25 -1.92 -1.98 17.10
CA GLY A 25 -3.26 -2.53 16.85
C GLY A 25 -4.26 -1.54 16.25
N THR A 26 -3.87 -0.28 16.02
CA THR A 26 -4.77 0.79 15.59
C THR A 26 -4.14 1.68 14.51
N TYR A 27 -4.92 2.03 13.49
CA TYR A 27 -4.53 2.94 12.41
C TYR A 27 -5.32 4.25 12.47
N THR A 28 -4.62 5.38 12.35
CA THR A 28 -5.17 6.73 12.60
C THR A 28 -4.80 7.76 11.53
N THR A 29 -4.24 7.37 10.39
CA THR A 29 -4.01 8.29 9.27
C THR A 29 -5.27 8.37 8.40
N SER A 30 -5.75 9.58 8.11
CA SER A 30 -6.97 9.78 7.32
C SER A 30 -6.71 9.70 5.82
N THR A 31 -5.68 10.40 5.37
CA THR A 31 -5.19 10.44 3.98
C THR A 31 -3.76 10.97 3.99
N VAL A 32 -3.16 11.15 2.81
CA VAL A 32 -1.80 11.68 2.65
C VAL A 32 -1.61 12.97 3.45
N GLY A 33 -0.75 12.90 4.48
CA GLY A 33 -0.37 14.05 5.31
C GLY A 33 -1.46 14.55 6.27
N ARG A 34 -2.54 13.79 6.50
CA ARG A 34 -3.63 14.14 7.41
C ARG A 34 -3.96 12.99 8.35
N THR A 35 -4.09 13.30 9.63
CA THR A 35 -4.49 12.35 10.67
C THR A 35 -6.00 12.34 10.87
N LEU A 36 -6.51 11.27 11.48
CA LEU A 36 -7.90 11.15 11.93
C LEU A 36 -8.30 12.30 12.87
N ALA A 37 -7.38 12.78 13.70
CA ALA A 37 -7.67 13.88 14.63
C ALA A 37 -7.91 15.22 13.90
N GLU A 38 -7.31 15.41 12.72
CA GLU A 38 -7.46 16.63 11.93
C GLU A 38 -8.73 16.62 11.06
N GLU A 39 -9.06 15.48 10.46
CA GLU A 39 -10.19 15.36 9.52
C GLU A 39 -11.49 14.88 10.20
N GLY A 40 -11.39 14.16 11.33
CA GLY A 40 -12.52 13.57 12.05
C GLY A 40 -13.02 12.23 11.51
N PHE A 41 -12.50 11.79 10.37
CA PHE A 41 -12.76 10.48 9.77
C PHE A 41 -11.57 10.02 8.91
N ILE A 42 -11.50 8.73 8.59
CA ILE A 42 -10.52 8.16 7.65
C ILE A 42 -11.18 7.93 6.31
N HIS A 43 -10.55 8.41 5.23
CA HIS A 43 -11.05 8.23 3.88
C HIS A 43 -10.91 6.78 3.45
N ALA A 44 -11.99 6.17 2.98
CA ALA A 44 -11.95 4.88 2.30
C ALA A 44 -12.55 5.00 0.89
N SER A 45 -12.45 3.93 0.13
CA SER A 45 -12.88 3.85 -1.25
C SER A 45 -13.61 2.53 -1.49
N ARG A 46 -14.53 2.54 -2.45
CA ARG A 46 -14.94 1.31 -3.13
C ARG A 46 -13.84 0.84 -4.07
N ARG A 47 -13.92 -0.42 -4.52
CA ARG A 47 -12.92 -1.02 -5.41
C ARG A 47 -12.72 -0.23 -6.72
N ASP A 48 -13.80 0.23 -7.33
CA ASP A 48 -13.81 1.03 -8.57
C ASP A 48 -13.17 2.41 -8.40
N GLN A 49 -13.12 2.93 -7.17
CA GLN A 49 -12.59 4.27 -6.87
C GLN A 49 -11.09 4.28 -6.55
N VAL A 50 -10.51 3.13 -6.16
CA VAL A 50 -9.11 3.04 -5.69
C VAL A 50 -8.12 3.66 -6.67
N GLN A 51 -8.23 3.34 -7.97
CA GLN A 51 -7.29 3.84 -8.96
C GLN A 51 -7.38 5.37 -9.11
N GLY A 52 -8.60 5.92 -9.12
CA GLY A 52 -8.79 7.38 -9.21
C GLY A 52 -8.24 8.12 -8.00
N VAL A 53 -8.41 7.55 -6.80
CA VAL A 53 -7.84 8.08 -5.55
C VAL A 53 -6.31 7.99 -5.56
N PHE A 54 -5.74 6.86 -5.98
CA PHE A 54 -4.31 6.70 -6.12
C PHE A 54 -3.72 7.78 -7.05
N ASP A 55 -4.32 7.93 -8.25
CA ASP A 55 -3.82 8.85 -9.26
C ASP A 55 -3.85 10.32 -8.82
N ARG A 56 -4.88 10.69 -8.04
CA ARG A 56 -5.09 12.06 -7.59
C ARG A 56 -4.23 12.44 -6.39
N TYR A 57 -4.07 11.54 -5.42
CA TYR A 57 -3.48 11.88 -4.11
C TYR A 57 -2.14 11.19 -3.84
N TYR A 58 -1.92 9.98 -4.35
CA TYR A 58 -0.80 9.13 -3.95
C TYR A 58 0.28 8.98 -5.01
N ARG A 59 -0.02 9.21 -6.29
CA ARG A 59 0.90 8.99 -7.42
C ARG A 59 2.24 9.72 -7.30
N SER A 60 2.27 10.90 -6.68
CA SER A 60 3.49 11.70 -6.51
C SER A 60 4.35 11.26 -5.31
N LEU A 61 3.82 10.47 -4.39
CA LEU A 61 4.55 10.01 -3.21
C LEU A 61 5.72 9.10 -3.61
N ARG A 62 6.83 9.26 -2.90
CA ARG A 62 8.05 8.47 -3.11
C ARG A 62 8.15 7.27 -2.19
N GLU A 63 7.26 7.17 -1.21
CA GLU A 63 7.15 6.09 -0.24
C GLU A 63 6.52 4.83 -0.83
N ASP A 64 6.76 3.71 -0.15
CA ASP A 64 6.08 2.45 -0.45
C ASP A 64 4.66 2.49 0.11
N LEU A 65 3.69 2.07 -0.71
CA LEU A 65 2.28 2.14 -0.40
C LEU A 65 1.69 0.74 -0.28
N VAL A 66 0.63 0.62 0.52
CA VAL A 66 -0.13 -0.61 0.70
C VAL A 66 -1.62 -0.31 0.55
N LEU A 67 -2.33 -1.20 -0.14
CA LEU A 67 -3.78 -1.19 -0.20
C LEU A 67 -4.32 -2.09 0.91
N LEU A 68 -5.01 -1.48 1.87
CA LEU A 68 -5.71 -2.19 2.94
C LEU A 68 -7.12 -2.52 2.46
N THR A 69 -7.51 -3.78 2.60
CA THR A 69 -8.89 -4.24 2.44
C THR A 69 -9.50 -4.40 3.82
N ILE A 70 -10.58 -3.65 4.08
CA ILE A 70 -11.22 -3.57 5.38
C ILE A 70 -12.62 -4.19 5.30
N ASP A 71 -12.95 -5.00 6.30
CA ASP A 71 -14.30 -5.51 6.56
C ASP A 71 -15.05 -4.55 7.49
N PRO A 72 -16.08 -3.84 7.01
CA PRO A 72 -16.86 -2.96 7.87
C PRO A 72 -17.57 -3.68 9.02
N ALA A 73 -17.87 -4.98 8.89
CA ALA A 73 -18.52 -5.75 9.96
C ALA A 73 -17.56 -6.05 11.14
N LEU A 74 -16.24 -5.92 10.93
CA LEU A 74 -15.22 -6.13 11.95
C LEU A 74 -14.69 -4.80 12.53
N LEU A 75 -15.14 -3.66 12.00
CA LEU A 75 -14.75 -2.36 12.51
C LEU A 75 -15.44 -2.07 13.84
N THR A 76 -14.67 -1.50 14.77
CA THR A 76 -15.23 -0.92 16.00
C THR A 76 -15.78 0.49 15.76
N SER A 77 -15.36 1.13 14.68
CA SER A 77 -15.74 2.50 14.30
C SER A 77 -16.88 2.48 13.27
N GLU A 78 -17.73 3.50 13.32
CA GLU A 78 -18.85 3.63 12.38
C GLU A 78 -18.35 3.90 10.96
N VAL A 79 -18.98 3.27 9.96
CA VAL A 79 -18.77 3.58 8.55
C VAL A 79 -20.01 4.27 7.99
N ARG A 80 -19.80 5.41 7.33
CA ARG A 80 -20.86 6.10 6.57
C ARG A 80 -20.44 6.24 5.12
N VAL A 81 -21.43 6.33 4.24
CA VAL A 81 -21.21 6.59 2.81
C VAL A 81 -21.66 8.01 2.56
N ASP A 82 -20.70 8.93 2.48
CA ASP A 82 -20.96 10.36 2.39
C ASP A 82 -20.81 10.87 0.95
N PRO A 83 -21.59 11.89 0.55
CA PRO A 83 -21.43 12.54 -0.74
C PRO A 83 -20.13 13.35 -0.80
N VAL A 84 -19.36 13.17 -1.88
CA VAL A 84 -18.15 13.93 -2.20
C VAL A 84 -18.26 14.41 -3.65
N GLY A 85 -18.71 15.65 -3.82
CA GLY A 85 -19.05 16.17 -5.15
C GLY A 85 -20.26 15.44 -5.73
N GLU A 86 -20.10 14.81 -6.89
CA GLU A 86 -21.16 14.07 -7.59
C GLU A 86 -21.16 12.55 -7.32
N ASP A 87 -20.19 12.05 -6.55
CA ASP A 87 -20.08 10.63 -6.18
C ASP A 87 -20.17 10.49 -4.64
N THR A 88 -20.18 9.26 -4.14
CA THR A 88 -20.15 8.96 -2.70
C THR A 88 -18.92 8.15 -2.32
N TYR A 89 -18.41 8.34 -1.11
CA TYR A 89 -17.24 7.63 -0.60
C TYR A 89 -17.51 7.07 0.80
N PRO A 90 -17.04 5.85 1.11
CA PRO A 90 -17.08 5.37 2.48
C PRO A 90 -16.06 6.13 3.34
N HIS A 91 -16.49 6.56 4.52
CA HIS A 91 -15.67 7.18 5.54
C HIS A 91 -15.78 6.40 6.85
N VAL A 92 -14.66 6.17 7.52
CA VAL A 92 -14.60 5.52 8.82
C VAL A 92 -14.49 6.60 9.90
N TYR A 93 -15.53 6.76 10.71
CA TYR A 93 -15.62 7.77 11.77
C TYR A 93 -14.96 7.28 13.06
N GLY A 94 -13.65 7.09 12.98
CA GLY A 94 -12.83 6.62 14.10
C GLY A 94 -11.61 5.84 13.63
N PRO A 95 -10.82 5.32 14.56
CA PRO A 95 -9.65 4.50 14.23
C PRO A 95 -10.05 3.23 13.48
N ILE A 96 -9.17 2.73 12.61
CA ILE A 96 -9.31 1.39 12.04
C ILE A 96 -8.55 0.41 12.95
N ASN A 97 -9.27 -0.50 13.60
CA ASN A 97 -8.68 -1.59 14.38
C ASN A 97 -8.02 -2.63 13.44
N ARG A 98 -6.84 -3.13 13.81
CA ARG A 98 -6.06 -4.08 13.00
C ARG A 98 -6.86 -5.31 12.58
N SER A 99 -7.73 -5.82 13.45
CA SER A 99 -8.56 -7.01 13.17
C SER A 99 -9.59 -6.80 12.06
N ALA A 100 -9.95 -5.55 11.73
CA ALA A 100 -10.86 -5.25 10.62
C ALA A 100 -10.17 -5.28 9.25
N VAL A 101 -8.83 -5.21 9.22
CA VAL A 101 -8.06 -5.29 7.97
C VAL A 101 -7.83 -6.75 7.63
N VAL A 102 -8.59 -7.24 6.66
CA VAL A 102 -8.59 -8.66 6.24
C VAL A 102 -7.51 -8.98 5.21
N ASP A 103 -7.02 -7.97 4.48
CA ASP A 103 -5.93 -8.12 3.52
C ASP A 103 -5.13 -6.80 3.40
N ALA A 104 -3.85 -6.91 3.09
CA ALA A 104 -2.94 -5.78 2.92
C ALA A 104 -1.92 -6.10 1.82
N VAL A 105 -2.06 -5.45 0.66
CA VAL A 105 -1.27 -5.76 -0.54
C VAL A 105 -0.41 -4.56 -0.94
N PRO A 106 0.91 -4.73 -1.17
CA PRO A 106 1.75 -3.63 -1.65
C PRO A 106 1.23 -3.07 -2.98
N LEU A 107 1.31 -1.76 -3.16
CA LEU A 107 0.99 -1.11 -4.43
C LEU A 107 2.26 -0.83 -5.23
N SER A 108 2.20 -1.11 -6.53
CA SER A 108 3.21 -0.68 -7.50
C SER A 108 3.20 0.84 -7.70
N ARG A 109 4.20 1.35 -8.42
CA ARG A 109 4.29 2.79 -8.78
C ARG A 109 3.11 3.29 -9.64
N THR A 110 2.32 2.39 -10.22
CA THR A 110 1.12 2.71 -11.00
C THR A 110 -0.18 2.50 -10.22
N GLY A 111 -0.11 2.13 -8.94
CA GLY A 111 -1.28 1.92 -8.09
C GLY A 111 -1.92 0.55 -8.24
N GLN A 112 -1.30 -0.37 -8.99
CA GLN A 112 -1.75 -1.75 -9.11
C GLN A 112 -1.23 -2.60 -7.96
N PRO A 113 -2.05 -3.49 -7.35
CA PRO A 113 -1.59 -4.44 -6.35
C PRO A 113 -0.45 -5.32 -6.89
N GLU A 114 0.67 -5.37 -6.17
CA GLU A 114 1.78 -6.29 -6.46
C GLU A 114 1.37 -7.71 -6.05
N THR A 115 1.62 -8.67 -6.93
CA THR A 115 1.30 -10.08 -6.66
C THR A 115 2.54 -10.80 -6.12
N ILE A 116 2.34 -11.94 -5.45
CA ILE A 116 3.45 -12.79 -4.99
C ILE A 116 4.40 -13.12 -6.16
N LEU A 117 3.85 -13.39 -7.34
CA LEU A 117 4.65 -13.71 -8.53
C LEU A 117 5.51 -12.52 -8.98
N SER A 118 4.99 -11.29 -8.98
CA SER A 118 5.78 -10.10 -9.36
C SER A 118 6.91 -9.84 -8.38
N LEU A 119 6.68 -10.04 -7.08
CA LEU A 119 7.69 -9.90 -6.04
C LEU A 119 8.80 -10.96 -6.18
N TRP A 120 8.44 -12.21 -6.46
CA TRP A 120 9.41 -13.28 -6.71
C TRP A 120 10.27 -13.02 -7.95
N ILE A 121 9.66 -12.60 -9.06
CA ILE A 121 10.38 -12.29 -10.30
C ILE A 121 11.37 -11.13 -10.08
N LYS A 122 10.94 -10.05 -9.42
CA LYS A 122 11.81 -8.92 -9.07
C LYS A 122 12.98 -9.37 -8.20
N GLY A 123 12.70 -10.14 -7.16
CA GLY A 123 13.73 -10.69 -6.28
C GLY A 123 14.72 -11.61 -7.00
N MET A 124 14.28 -12.36 -8.02
CA MET A 124 15.15 -13.22 -8.82
C MET A 124 16.04 -12.40 -9.77
N ALA A 125 15.46 -11.40 -10.43
CA ALA A 125 16.20 -10.49 -11.32
C ALA A 125 17.32 -9.75 -10.57
N THR A 126 17.05 -9.23 -9.37
CA THR A 126 18.07 -8.57 -8.54
C THR A 126 19.21 -9.51 -8.17
N ARG A 127 18.90 -10.74 -7.73
CA ARG A 127 19.91 -11.74 -7.36
C ARG A 127 20.78 -12.16 -8.55
N MET A 128 20.16 -12.35 -9.72
CA MET A 128 20.88 -12.71 -10.95
C MET A 128 21.80 -11.57 -11.42
N GLY A 129 21.35 -10.31 -11.32
CA GLY A 129 22.18 -9.14 -11.61
C GLY A 129 23.42 -9.03 -10.71
N ILE A 130 23.26 -9.25 -9.39
CA ILE A 130 24.38 -9.27 -8.44
C ILE A 130 25.36 -10.41 -8.78
N ALA A 131 24.86 -11.61 -9.08
CA ALA A 131 25.71 -12.76 -9.41
C ALA A 131 26.53 -12.51 -10.68
N LEU A 132 25.93 -11.94 -11.73
CA LEU A 132 26.63 -11.57 -12.97
C LEU A 132 27.73 -10.53 -12.72
N LEU A 133 27.45 -9.51 -11.90
CA LEU A 133 28.46 -8.51 -11.53
C LEU A 133 29.65 -9.15 -10.79
N VAL A 134 29.38 -10.02 -9.82
CA VAL A 134 30.43 -10.73 -9.08
C VAL A 134 31.26 -11.61 -10.02
N MET A 135 30.64 -12.35 -10.93
CA MET A 135 31.36 -13.17 -11.92
C MET A 135 32.26 -12.32 -12.82
N LEU A 136 31.81 -11.16 -13.29
CA LEU A 136 32.61 -10.25 -14.11
C LEU A 136 33.81 -9.69 -13.34
N VAL A 137 33.61 -9.31 -12.06
CA VAL A 137 34.71 -8.85 -11.19
C VAL A 137 35.73 -9.96 -10.97
N VAL A 138 35.28 -11.18 -10.66
CA VAL A 138 36.17 -12.34 -10.49
C VAL A 138 36.94 -12.62 -11.78
N ALA A 139 36.27 -12.63 -12.93
CA ALA A 139 36.91 -12.84 -14.22
C ALA A 139 37.97 -11.76 -14.53
N ALA A 140 37.67 -10.49 -14.25
CA ALA A 140 38.61 -9.39 -14.43
C ALA A 140 39.84 -9.52 -13.51
N VAL A 141 39.65 -9.92 -12.25
CA VAL A 141 40.75 -10.17 -11.31
C VAL A 141 41.62 -11.32 -11.77
N VAL A 142 41.02 -12.45 -12.15
CA VAL A 142 41.75 -13.62 -12.68
C VAL A 142 42.55 -13.23 -13.93
N TRP A 143 41.95 -12.47 -14.84
CA TRP A 143 42.63 -12.00 -16.05
C TRP A 143 43.79 -11.05 -15.73
N ALA A 144 43.60 -10.10 -14.80
CA ALA A 144 44.64 -9.17 -14.39
C ALA A 144 45.83 -9.86 -13.69
N VAL A 145 45.58 -10.92 -12.91
CA VAL A 145 46.62 -11.76 -12.31
C VAL A 145 47.37 -12.53 -13.40
N ALA A 146 46.65 -13.12 -14.36
CA ALA A 146 47.25 -13.86 -15.48
C ALA A 146 48.11 -12.99 -16.41
N LEU A 147 47.84 -11.68 -16.53
CA LEU A 147 48.65 -10.73 -17.31
C LEU A 147 49.94 -10.28 -16.60
N ARG A 148 50.07 -10.55 -15.29
CA ARG A 148 51.22 -10.12 -14.47
C ARG A 148 52.21 -11.25 -14.14
N GLY A 149 51.90 -12.50 -14.49
CA GLY A 149 52.78 -13.67 -14.32
C GLY A 149 53.31 -14.15 -15.66
#